data_AF-A0A7X8DKH3-F1
#
_entry.id   AF-A0A7X8DKH3-F1
#
_cell.length_a   1.000
_cell.length_b   1.000
_cell.length_c   1.000
_cell.angle_alpha   90.00
_cell.angle_beta   90.00
_cell.angle_gamma   90.00
#
_symmetry.space_group_name_H-M   'P 1'
#
loop_
_entity.id
_entity.type
_entity.pdbx_description
1 polymer ?
#
loop_
_entity_poly.entity_id
_entity_poly.type
_entity_poly.pdbx_seq_one_letter_code
_entity_poly.pdbx_strand_id
1 'polypeptide(L)'
;LVLKDGDYELYDEVNDIIDKDFFNEVIKEIGSENISKDDLLISTLIVIAPRRLRIHLNQRDRNNDLTKIIVRVFQDRVYFCYGCNKCNKHTRIKGY
;
A
#
# COMPACT_ATOMS: atom_id res chain seq x y z
N LEU A 1 -2.69 -1.67 -3.50
CA LEU A 1 -1.87 -1.64 -2.27
C LEU A 1 -1.95 -2.98 -1.57
N VAL A 2 -0.83 -3.64 -1.33
CA VAL A 2 -0.73 -4.85 -0.51
C VAL A 2 0.07 -4.51 0.74
N LEU A 3 -0.50 -4.76 1.92
CA LEU A 3 0.18 -4.57 3.21
C LEU A 3 0.64 -5.94 3.73
N LYS A 4 1.90 -6.04 4.17
CA LYS A 4 2.50 -7.27 4.72
C LYS A 4 3.50 -6.92 5.81
N ASP A 5 3.20 -7.28 7.06
CA ASP A 5 4.17 -7.34 8.17
C ASP A 5 5.07 -6.07 8.31
N GLY A 6 4.48 -4.88 8.17
CA GLY A 6 5.20 -3.61 8.29
C GLY A 6 5.87 -3.09 7.00
N ASP A 7 5.61 -3.74 5.86
CA ASP A 7 5.97 -3.25 4.53
C ASP A 7 4.75 -3.18 3.60
N TYR A 8 4.96 -2.57 2.42
CA TYR A 8 3.91 -2.42 1.42
C TYR A 8 4.39 -2.58 -0.01
N GLU A 9 3.47 -3.02 -0.87
CA GLU A 9 3.65 -3.07 -2.32
C GLU A 9 2.53 -2.26 -2.99
N LEU A 10 2.90 -1.25 -3.77
CA LEU A 10 1.98 -0.51 -4.62
C LEU A 10 1.93 -1.14 -6.00
N TYR A 11 0.71 -1.24 -6.50
CA TYR A 11 0.42 -1.77 -7.82
C TYR A 11 -0.49 -0.76 -8.53
N ASP A 12 -0.22 -0.57 -9.81
CA ASP A 12 -1.10 0.20 -10.68
C ASP A 12 -2.34 -0.61 -11.12
N GLU A 13 -3.07 -0.08 -12.09
CA GLU A 13 -4.28 -0.72 -12.63
C GLU A 13 -4.01 -1.96 -13.48
N VAL A 14 -2.82 -2.10 -14.08
CA VAL A 14 -2.41 -3.28 -14.86
C VAL A 14 -1.75 -4.37 -13.99
N ASN A 15 -1.59 -4.10 -12.69
CA ASN A 15 -0.89 -4.93 -11.69
C ASN A 15 0.64 -4.93 -11.80
N ASP A 16 1.21 -3.90 -12.42
CA ASP A 16 2.65 -3.66 -12.37
C ASP A 16 3.01 -2.97 -11.07
N ILE A 17 4.22 -3.24 -10.58
CA ILE A 17 4.71 -2.69 -9.31
C ILE A 17 5.12 -1.25 -9.55
N ILE A 18 4.59 -0.33 -8.74
CA ILE A 18 5.12 1.03 -8.66
C ILE A 18 6.41 0.94 -7.85
N ASP A 19 7.54 1.13 -8.51
CA ASP A 19 8.87 0.82 -7.98
C ASP A 19 9.55 2.02 -7.30
N LYS A 20 10.82 1.80 -6.93
CA LYS A 20 11.67 2.75 -6.21
C LYS A 20 11.91 4.07 -6.93
N ASP A 21 11.87 4.10 -8.26
CA ASP A 21 12.18 5.32 -9.00
C ASP A 21 11.05 6.34 -8.83
N PHE A 22 9.80 5.88 -8.84
CA PHE A 22 8.65 6.73 -8.50
C PHE A 22 8.74 7.28 -7.07
N PHE A 23 9.13 6.44 -6.10
CA PHE A 23 9.31 6.90 -4.72
C PHE A 23 10.44 7.94 -4.59
N ASN A 24 11.54 7.78 -5.33
CA ASN A 24 12.64 8.73 -5.34
C ASN A 24 12.21 10.10 -5.90
N GLU A 25 11.33 10.13 -6.91
CA GLU A 25 10.73 11.36 -7.43
C GLU A 25 9.84 12.03 -6.38
N VAL A 26 8.99 11.26 -5.71
CA VAL A 26 8.13 11.76 -4.61
C VAL A 26 8.98 12.31 -3.46
N ILE A 27 10.06 11.64 -3.05
CA ILE A 27 10.98 12.14 -2.00
C ILE A 27 11.63 13.46 -2.42
N LYS A 28 12.05 13.57 -3.69
CA LYS A 28 12.62 14.82 -4.23
C LYS A 28 11.61 15.97 -4.21
N GLU A 29 10.34 15.70 -4.55
CA GLU A 29 9.28 16.71 -4.51
C GLU A 29 8.96 17.17 -3.09
N ILE A 30 8.98 16.24 -2.12
CA ILE A 30 8.69 16.53 -0.71
C ILE A 30 9.89 17.21 -0.02
N GLY A 31 11.11 17.02 -0.52
CA GLY A 31 12.33 17.67 -0.02
C GLY A 31 12.77 17.21 1.37
N SER A 32 12.38 16.01 1.80
CA SER A 32 12.64 15.50 3.15
C SER A 32 13.51 14.25 3.13
N GLU A 33 14.70 14.33 3.76
CA GLU A 33 15.67 13.24 3.87
C GLU A 33 15.32 12.21 4.95
N ASN A 34 14.32 12.49 5.80
CA ASN A 34 13.95 11.67 6.96
C ASN A 34 12.45 11.30 6.98
N ILE A 35 11.86 10.99 5.82
CA ILE A 35 10.46 10.56 5.75
C ILE A 35 10.32 9.08 6.16
N SER A 36 9.31 8.77 6.98
CA SER A 36 9.00 7.39 7.32
C SER A 36 8.41 6.63 6.12
N LYS A 37 8.49 5.30 6.11
CA LYS A 37 7.87 4.47 5.05
C LYS A 37 6.37 4.73 4.92
N ASP A 38 5.69 4.91 6.05
CA ASP A 38 4.24 5.14 6.14
C ASP A 38 3.88 6.51 5.57
N ASP A 39 4.63 7.56 5.93
CA ASP A 39 4.44 8.91 5.40
C ASP A 39 4.74 8.96 3.90
N LEU A 40 5.78 8.25 3.45
CA LEU A 40 6.11 8.13 2.04
C LEU A 40 4.97 7.45 1.27
N LEU A 41 4.40 6.37 1.79
CA LEU A 41 3.23 5.71 1.18
C LEU A 41 2.05 6.67 1.06
N ILE A 42 1.70 7.36 2.15
CA ILE A 42 0.58 8.30 2.16
C ILE A 42 0.82 9.42 1.15
N SER A 43 2.01 10.01 1.14
CA SER A 43 2.38 11.10 0.23
C SER A 43 2.36 10.64 -1.22
N THR A 44 2.88 9.44 -1.50
CA THR A 44 2.83 8.82 -2.83
C THR A 44 1.39 8.63 -3.30
N LEU A 45 0.51 8.12 -2.43
CA LEU A 45 -0.92 7.97 -2.76
C LEU A 45 -1.61 9.33 -2.97
N ILE A 46 -1.18 10.39 -2.27
CA ILE A 46 -1.69 11.75 -2.48
C ILE A 46 -1.28 12.26 -3.87
N VAL A 47 0.00 12.13 -4.23
CA VAL A 47 0.54 12.53 -5.54
C VAL A 47 -0.15 11.79 -6.68
N ILE A 48 -0.32 10.46 -6.56
CA ILE A 48 -1.01 9.63 -7.56
C ILE A 48 -2.51 9.97 -7.63
N ALA A 49 -3.11 10.40 -6.52
CA ALA A 49 -4.54 10.69 -6.39
C ALA A 49 -5.44 9.58 -7.00
N PRO A 50 -5.31 8.32 -6.57
CA PRO A 50 -6.00 7.20 -7.22
C PRO A 50 -7.52 7.38 -7.17
N ARG A 51 -8.19 7.04 -8.28
CA ARG A 51 -9.66 7.01 -8.37
C ARG A 51 -10.26 5.86 -7.56
N ARG A 52 -9.55 4.75 -7.44
CA ARG A 52 -9.93 3.58 -6.64
C ARG A 52 -8.69 2.97 -6.00
N LEU A 53 -8.68 2.86 -4.67
CA LEU A 53 -7.58 2.29 -3.91
C LEU A 53 -8.01 0.94 -3.32
N ARG A 54 -7.55 -0.15 -3.91
CA ARG A 54 -7.76 -1.50 -3.37
C ARG A 54 -6.63 -1.85 -2.39
N ILE A 55 -6.99 -2.07 -1.13
CA ILE A 55 -6.08 -2.46 -0.06
C ILE A 55 -6.25 -3.96 0.20
N HIS A 56 -5.18 -4.71 -0.04
CA HIS A 56 -5.09 -6.13 0.27
C HIS A 56 -4.52 -6.29 1.68
N LEU A 57 -5.32 -6.86 2.58
CA LEU A 57 -4.98 -7.06 3.99
C LEU A 57 -4.97 -8.56 4.30
N ASN A 58 -4.01 -8.99 5.12
CA ASN A 58 -4.11 -10.26 5.85
C ASN A 58 -4.88 -10.04 7.18
N GLN A 59 -5.19 -11.10 7.93
CA GLN A 59 -5.92 -10.98 9.20
C GLN A 59 -5.18 -10.14 10.26
N ARG A 60 -3.86 -10.02 10.19
CA ARG A 60 -3.03 -9.30 11.17
C ARG A 60 -2.98 -7.80 10.92
N ASP A 61 -3.00 -7.39 9.65
CA ASP A 61 -2.88 -5.98 9.23
C ASP A 61 -4.20 -5.21 9.23
N ARG A 62 -5.31 -5.89 9.58
CA ARG A 62 -6.68 -5.34 9.53
C ARG A 62 -6.90 -4.12 10.42
N ASN A 63 -6.07 -3.92 11.45
CA ASN A 63 -6.21 -2.87 12.46
C ASN A 63 -5.00 -1.93 12.60
N ASN A 64 -4.07 -1.93 11.62
CA ASN A 64 -2.94 -1.00 11.64
C ASN A 64 -3.43 0.46 11.51
N ASP A 65 -2.83 1.37 12.29
CA ASP A 65 -3.14 2.81 12.27
C ASP A 65 -2.92 3.44 10.90
N LEU A 66 -1.95 2.95 10.14
CA LEU A 66 -1.72 3.34 8.74
C LEU A 66 -2.99 3.14 7.88
N THR A 67 -3.65 1.99 8.01
CA THR A 67 -4.89 1.69 7.27
C THR A 67 -5.99 2.68 7.62
N LYS A 68 -6.12 3.07 8.91
CA LYS A 68 -7.11 4.07 9.34
C LYS A 68 -6.82 5.44 8.76
N ILE A 69 -5.55 5.83 8.69
CA ILE A 69 -5.14 7.09 8.08
C ILE A 69 -5.49 7.10 6.59
N ILE A 70 -5.15 6.03 5.86
CA ILE A 70 -5.49 5.89 4.43
C ILE A 70 -7.01 5.98 4.21
N VAL A 71 -7.81 5.29 5.03
CA VAL A 71 -9.29 5.40 4.96
C VAL A 71 -9.77 6.83 5.20
N ARG A 72 -9.18 7.56 6.15
CA ARG A 72 -9.57 8.96 6.42
C ARG A 72 -9.21 9.90 5.28
N VAL A 73 -8.05 9.70 4.64
CA VAL A 73 -7.54 10.55 3.55
C VAL A 73 -8.27 10.27 2.23
N PHE A 74 -8.48 9.00 1.90
CA PHE A 74 -9.05 8.59 0.60
C PHE A 74 -10.53 8.26 0.64
N GLN A 75 -11.10 8.10 1.84
CA GLN A 75 -12.54 7.97 2.09
C GLN A 75 -13.20 6.88 1.25
N ASP A 76 -14.22 7.23 0.49
CA ASP A 76 -15.06 6.38 -0.36
C ASP A 76 -14.29 5.71 -1.51
N ARG A 77 -13.06 6.16 -1.78
CA ARG A 77 -12.18 5.56 -2.79
C ARG A 77 -11.49 4.29 -2.29
N VAL A 78 -11.60 3.95 -1.01
CA VAL A 78 -10.90 2.80 -0.40
C VAL A 78 -11.76 1.54 -0.41
N TYR A 79 -11.20 0.45 -0.94
CA TYR A 79 -11.83 -0.86 -0.99
C TYR A 79 -10.93 -1.91 -0.38
N PHE A 80 -11.47 -2.70 0.55
CA PHE A 80 -10.72 -3.77 1.19
C PHE A 80 -10.87 -5.09 0.44
N CYS A 81 -9.76 -5.79 0.28
CA CYS A 81 -9.69 -7.15 -0.24
C CYS A 81 -9.16 -8.08 0.86
N TYR A 82 -10.00 -9.01 1.29
CA TYR A 82 -9.72 -9.95 2.39
C TYR A 82 -9.37 -11.37 1.93
N GLY A 83 -9.27 -11.62 0.61
CA GLY A 83 -9.07 -12.97 0.09
C GLY A 83 -8.91 -13.03 -1.42
N CYS A 84 -7.72 -12.71 -1.92
CA CYS A 84 -7.34 -12.99 -3.31
C CYS A 84 -5.89 -13.52 -3.35
N ASN A 85 -5.42 -13.84 -4.55
CA ASN A 85 -4.05 -14.32 -4.76
C ASN A 85 -2.99 -13.38 -4.16
N LYS A 86 -3.24 -12.07 -4.04
CA LYS A 86 -2.30 -11.11 -3.41
C LYS A 86 -2.38 -11.07 -1.88
N CYS A 87 -3.54 -11.37 -1.28
CA CYS A 87 -3.72 -11.38 0.18
C CYS A 87 -3.10 -12.62 0.85
N ASN A 88 -3.07 -13.77 0.14
CA ASN A 88 -2.64 -15.07 0.68
C ASN A 88 -1.35 -15.62 0.05
N LYS A 89 -0.62 -14.82 -0.74
CA LYS A 89 0.55 -15.29 -1.50
C LYS A 89 1.75 -15.76 -0.65
N HIS A 90 1.68 -15.66 0.69
CA HIS A 90 2.71 -16.14 1.62
C HIS A 90 2.26 -17.29 2.53
N THR A 91 1.38 -18.17 2.07
CA THR A 91 1.34 -19.53 2.61
C THR A 91 1.76 -20.52 1.52
N ARG A 92 3.06 -20.58 1.23
CA ARG A 92 3.63 -21.85 0.73
C ARG A 92 3.54 -22.82 1.90
N ILE A 93 2.38 -23.46 2.07
CA ILE A 93 2.33 -24.73 2.78
C ILE A 93 3.21 -25.64 1.93
N LYS A 94 4.42 -25.99 2.40
CA LYS A 94 5.13 -27.13 1.85
C LYS A 94 4.21 -28.33 2.06
N GLY A 95 3.56 -28.76 0.99
CA GLY A 95 2.80 -30.00 0.98
C GLY A 95 3.77 -31.18 0.98
N TYR A 96 3.53 -32.06 1.96
CA TYR A 96 3.95 -33.46 2.12
C TYR A 96 5.43 -33.81 1.95
#